data_AF-A0A1F8NHL3-F1
#
_entry.id   AF-A0A1F8NHL3-F1
#
_cell.length_a   1.000
_cell.length_b   1.000
_cell.length_c   1.000
_cell.angle_alpha   90.00
_cell.angle_beta   90.00
_cell.angle_gamma   90.00
#
_symmetry.space_group_name_H-M   'P 1'
#
loop_
_entity.id
_entity.type
_entity.pdbx_description
1 polymer ?
#
loop_
_entity_poly.entity_id
_entity_poly.type
_entity_poly.pdbx_seq_one_letter_code
_entity_poly.pdbx_strand_id
1 'polypeptide(L)'
;MLLRLGEAGAIELLISPQVLAELQAALARKAPEALPLAAVLLDRAAATVATPPDHDHLELAGALIAHPGDAAIVAAAWQASSDFLVTLDQQHFLKNQSLIAGVPFAIGTPGDALAWVRMQLQRRARGAELDPA
;
A
#
# COMPACT_ATOMS: atom_id res chain seq x y z
N MET A 1 -13.55 -1.82 0.29
CA MET A 1 -13.51 -1.48 1.73
C MET A 1 -12.36 -0.54 2.06
N LEU A 2 -11.11 -0.81 1.68
CA LEU A 2 -9.99 0.12 1.92
C LEU A 2 -10.23 1.54 1.34
N LEU A 3 -10.71 1.66 0.09
CA LEU A 3 -11.07 2.95 -0.49
C LEU A 3 -12.09 3.74 0.33
N ARG A 4 -13.04 3.06 0.99
CA ARG A 4 -14.03 3.72 1.87
C ARG A 4 -13.40 4.21 3.17
N LEU A 5 -12.37 3.52 3.68
CA LEU A 5 -11.62 3.99 4.84
C LEU A 5 -10.77 5.22 4.50
N GLY A 6 -10.19 5.25 3.29
CA GLY A 6 -9.53 6.45 2.77
C GLY A 6 -10.51 7.62 2.59
N GLU A 7 -11.67 7.37 1.98
CA GLU A 7 -12.75 8.36 1.84
C GLU A 7 -13.24 8.91 3.18
N ALA A 8 -13.25 8.07 4.23
CA ALA A 8 -13.60 8.48 5.59
C ALA A 8 -12.45 9.16 6.36
N GLY A 9 -11.26 9.30 5.76
CA GLY A 9 -10.06 9.83 6.42
C GLY A 9 -9.50 8.95 7.54
N ALA A 10 -9.92 7.68 7.61
CA ALA A 10 -9.48 6.76 8.66
C ALA A 10 -8.08 6.20 8.41
N ILE A 11 -7.65 6.20 7.14
CA ILE A 11 -6.31 5.81 6.68
C ILE A 11 -5.86 6.74 5.56
N GLU A 12 -4.55 6.88 5.40
CA GLU A 12 -3.97 7.43 4.18
C GLU A 12 -3.77 6.29 3.17
N LEU A 13 -4.06 6.57 1.90
CA LEU A 13 -3.88 5.60 0.82
C LEU A 13 -2.80 6.11 -0.13
N LEU A 14 -1.71 5.36 -0.21
CA LEU A 14 -0.58 5.64 -1.08
C LEU A 14 -0.57 4.68 -2.26
N ILE A 15 -0.29 5.18 -3.46
CA ILE A 15 -0.15 4.39 -4.68
C ILE A 15 1.16 4.77 -5.35
N SER A 16 2.02 3.80 -5.68
CA SER A 16 3.24 4.12 -6.40
C SER A 16 2.94 4.59 -7.84
N PRO A 17 3.79 5.42 -8.45
CA PRO A 17 3.61 5.86 -9.83
C PRO A 17 3.52 4.70 -10.82
N GLN A 18 4.31 3.65 -10.58
CA GLN A 18 4.29 2.42 -11.38
C GLN A 18 2.93 1.72 -11.30
N VAL A 19 2.41 1.49 -10.09
CA VAL A 19 1.12 0.80 -9.90
C VAL A 19 -0.03 1.60 -10.51
N LEU A 20 0.02 2.94 -10.41
CA LEU A 20 -0.98 3.79 -11.07
C LEU A 20 -0.94 3.65 -12.60
N ALA A 21 0.25 3.67 -13.20
CA ALA A 21 0.43 3.49 -14.64
C ALA A 21 -0.04 2.10 -15.09
N GLU A 22 0.27 1.05 -14.33
CA GLU A 22 -0.17 -0.32 -14.62
C GLU A 22 -1.69 -0.47 -14.52
N LEU A 23 -2.31 0.14 -13.50
CA LEU A 23 -3.77 0.19 -13.36
C LEU A 23 -4.41 0.86 -14.58
N GLN A 24 -3.92 2.03 -14.97
CA GLN A 24 -4.42 2.78 -16.13
C GLN A 24 -4.27 1.97 -17.41
N ALA A 25 -3.10 1.36 -17.66
CA ALA A 25 -2.86 0.54 -18.84
C ALA A 25 -3.75 -0.71 -18.86
N ALA A 26 -3.94 -1.36 -17.71
CA ALA A 26 -4.80 -2.53 -17.59
C ALA A 26 -6.27 -2.18 -17.88
N LEU A 27 -6.78 -1.06 -17.34
CA LEU A 27 -8.13 -0.59 -17.60
C LEU A 27 -8.31 -0.14 -19.05
N ALA A 28 -7.40 0.67 -19.60
CA ALA A 28 -7.46 1.10 -20.99
C ALA A 28 -7.57 -0.09 -21.97
N ARG A 29 -6.89 -1.19 -21.67
CA ARG A 29 -6.89 -2.39 -22.50
C ARG A 29 -8.12 -3.29 -22.30
N LYS A 30 -8.62 -3.44 -21.07
CA LYS A 30 -9.64 -4.45 -20.70
C LYS A 30 -11.04 -3.88 -20.51
N ALA A 31 -11.14 -2.63 -20.08
CA ALA A 31 -12.38 -1.94 -19.71
C ALA A 31 -12.15 -0.41 -19.79
N PRO A 32 -11.89 0.16 -20.99
CA PRO A 32 -11.55 1.57 -21.15
C PRO A 32 -12.64 2.50 -20.58
N GLU A 33 -13.90 2.09 -20.60
CA GLU A 33 -15.04 2.79 -20.02
C GLU A 33 -14.98 2.92 -18.50
N ALA A 34 -14.17 2.10 -17.82
CA ALA A 34 -13.98 2.15 -16.38
C ALA A 34 -12.90 3.16 -15.94
N LEU A 35 -12.10 3.73 -16.86
CA LEU A 35 -11.06 4.70 -16.52
C LEU A 35 -11.60 5.94 -15.78
N PRO A 36 -12.70 6.60 -16.22
CA PRO A 36 -13.25 7.74 -15.50
C PRO A 36 -13.75 7.35 -14.10
N LEU A 37 -14.36 6.18 -13.96
CA LEU A 37 -14.83 5.69 -12.67
C LEU A 37 -13.66 5.40 -11.73
N ALA A 38 -12.58 4.80 -12.22
CA ALA A 38 -11.37 4.56 -11.43
C ALA A 38 -10.77 5.88 -10.93
N ALA A 39 -10.67 6.90 -11.78
CA ALA A 39 -10.19 8.22 -11.37
C ALA A 39 -11.07 8.82 -10.25
N VAL A 40 -12.40 8.78 -10.39
CA VAL A 40 -13.33 9.24 -9.35
C VAL A 40 -13.16 8.45 -8.04
N LEU A 41 -12.99 7.14 -8.12
CA LEU A 41 -12.82 6.31 -6.92
C LEU A 41 -11.51 6.62 -6.18
N LEU A 42 -10.42 6.87 -6.89
CA LEU A 42 -9.13 7.23 -6.29
C LEU A 42 -9.19 8.64 -5.66
N ASP A 43 -9.79 9.60 -6.36
CA ASP A 43 -10.00 10.96 -5.88
C ASP A 43 -10.84 10.98 -4.59
N ARG A 44 -12.01 10.30 -4.60
CA ARG A 44 -12.88 10.21 -3.42
C ARG A 44 -12.23 9.50 -2.25
N ALA A 45 -11.35 8.53 -2.51
CA ALA A 45 -10.63 7.83 -1.48
C ALA A 45 -9.45 8.63 -0.92
N ALA A 46 -9.21 9.85 -1.40
CA ALA A 46 -8.05 10.68 -1.10
C ALA A 46 -6.73 9.92 -1.33
N ALA A 47 -6.68 9.06 -2.36
CA ALA A 47 -5.48 8.31 -2.67
C ALA A 47 -4.42 9.23 -3.27
N THR A 48 -3.22 9.23 -2.69
CA THR A 48 -2.09 10.05 -3.13
C THR A 48 -1.07 9.19 -3.86
N VAL A 49 -0.40 9.80 -4.83
CA VAL A 49 0.71 9.14 -5.55
C VAL A 49 1.97 9.32 -4.73
N ALA A 50 2.56 8.20 -4.30
CA ALA A 50 3.83 8.22 -3.58
C ALA A 50 4.95 8.77 -4.47
N THR A 51 5.94 9.42 -3.86
CA THR A 51 7.14 9.84 -4.57
C THR A 51 7.87 8.60 -5.12
N PRO A 52 8.43 8.65 -6.35
CA PRO A 52 9.32 7.62 -6.83
C PRO A 52 10.43 7.32 -5.82
N PRO A 53 10.80 6.05 -5.61
CA PRO A 53 11.86 5.70 -4.66
C PRO A 53 13.22 6.23 -5.14
N ASP A 54 14.04 6.65 -4.19
CA ASP A 54 15.44 6.98 -4.40
C ASP A 54 16.30 5.72 -4.61
N HIS A 55 17.57 5.93 -4.93
CA HIS A 55 18.50 4.83 -5.20
C HIS A 55 18.72 3.94 -3.97
N ASP A 56 18.77 4.51 -2.78
CA ASP A 56 19.08 3.79 -1.54
C ASP A 56 17.94 2.82 -1.18
N HIS A 57 16.69 3.27 -1.26
CA HIS A 57 15.53 2.40 -1.05
C HIS A 57 15.39 1.34 -2.14
N LEU A 58 15.75 1.67 -3.39
CA LEU A 58 15.78 0.68 -4.48
C LEU A 58 16.82 -0.41 -4.22
N GLU A 59 18.01 -0.06 -3.73
CA GLU A 59 19.06 -1.02 -3.39
C GLU A 59 18.64 -1.92 -2.21
N LEU A 60 18.10 -1.33 -1.15
CA LEU A 60 17.57 -2.07 0.01
C LEU A 60 16.46 -3.04 -0.39
N ALA A 61 15.49 -2.58 -1.19
CA ALA A 61 14.41 -3.43 -1.67
C ALA A 61 14.93 -4.52 -2.62
N GLY A 62 15.84 -4.18 -3.53
CA GLY A 62 16.43 -5.13 -4.48
C GLY A 62 17.22 -6.27 -3.82
N ALA A 63 17.76 -6.04 -2.62
CA ALA A 63 18.38 -7.09 -1.82
C ALA A 63 17.37 -8.10 -1.23
N LEU A 64 16.09 -7.70 -1.09
CA LEU A 64 15.03 -8.52 -0.49
C LEU A 64 14.11 -9.19 -1.53
N ILE A 65 14.00 -8.61 -2.72
CA ILE A 65 13.15 -9.10 -3.80
C ILE A 65 13.83 -8.93 -5.17
N ALA A 66 13.92 -10.03 -5.91
CA ALA A 66 14.71 -10.08 -7.14
C ALA A 66 14.05 -9.40 -8.35
N HIS A 67 12.72 -9.30 -8.37
CA HIS A 67 12.00 -8.69 -9.50
C HIS A 67 12.09 -7.15 -9.41
N PRO A 68 12.68 -6.45 -10.40
CA PRO A 68 12.93 -5.01 -10.29
C PRO A 68 11.66 -4.16 -10.13
N GLY A 69 10.57 -4.53 -10.81
CA GLY A 69 9.29 -3.84 -10.68
C GLY A 69 8.67 -4.03 -9.30
N ASP A 70 8.86 -5.19 -8.68
CA ASP A 70 8.34 -5.46 -7.33
C ASP A 70 9.21 -4.77 -6.28
N ALA A 71 10.54 -4.75 -6.50
CA ALA A 71 11.49 -4.00 -5.69
C ALA A 71 11.16 -2.51 -5.66
N ALA A 72 10.79 -1.91 -6.80
CA ALA A 72 10.38 -0.50 -6.85
C ALA A 72 9.10 -0.23 -6.05
N ILE A 73 8.15 -1.17 -6.01
CA ILE A 73 6.94 -1.05 -5.18
C ILE A 73 7.28 -1.12 -3.69
N VAL A 74 8.14 -2.06 -3.28
CA VAL A 74 8.61 -2.17 -1.90
C VAL A 74 9.39 -0.92 -1.48
N ALA A 75 10.29 -0.44 -2.33
CA ALA A 75 11.08 0.76 -2.10
C ALA A 75 10.19 2.00 -1.93
N ALA A 76 9.16 2.16 -2.77
CA ALA A 76 8.22 3.27 -2.65
C ALA A 76 7.44 3.23 -1.33
N ALA A 77 6.99 2.04 -0.90
CA ALA A 77 6.30 1.88 0.39
C ALA A 77 7.24 2.19 1.56
N TRP A 78 8.49 1.75 1.49
CA TRP A 78 9.52 2.00 2.50
C TRP A 78 9.83 3.49 2.61
N GLN A 79 10.14 4.15 1.49
CA GLN A 79 10.46 5.57 1.46
C GLN A 79 9.30 6.42 1.96
N ALA A 80 8.06 6.06 1.60
CA ALA A 80 6.87 6.74 2.07
C ALA A 80 6.54 6.45 3.56
N SER A 81 7.36 5.64 4.26
CA SER A 81 7.10 5.20 5.64
C SER A 81 5.71 4.61 5.82
N SER A 82 5.26 3.84 4.83
CA SER A 82 3.94 3.19 4.87
C SER A 82 3.89 2.20 6.02
N ASP A 83 2.78 2.14 6.76
CA ASP A 83 2.64 1.12 7.82
C ASP A 83 2.32 -0.27 7.27
N PHE A 84 1.73 -0.33 6.06
CA PHE A 84 1.20 -1.56 5.48
C PHE A 84 1.24 -1.52 3.94
N LEU A 85 1.87 -2.51 3.32
CA LEU A 85 1.84 -2.76 1.88
C LEU A 85 0.78 -3.81 1.53
N VAL A 86 -0.21 -3.41 0.71
CA VAL A 86 -1.31 -4.28 0.30
C VAL A 86 -1.02 -4.94 -1.04
N THR A 87 -1.11 -6.27 -1.11
CA THR A 87 -0.88 -7.04 -2.35
C THR A 87 -1.70 -8.33 -2.39
N LEU A 88 -1.99 -8.82 -3.60
CA LEU A 88 -2.54 -10.16 -3.83
C LEU A 88 -1.51 -11.11 -4.46
N ASP A 89 -0.29 -10.64 -4.71
CA ASP A 89 0.79 -11.48 -5.26
C ASP A 89 1.31 -12.44 -4.18
N GLN A 90 0.97 -13.71 -4.35
CA GLN A 90 1.43 -14.74 -3.45
C GLN A 90 2.90 -15.11 -3.64
N GLN A 91 3.41 -15.10 -4.87
CA GLN A 91 4.69 -15.72 -5.20
C GLN A 91 5.84 -14.80 -4.83
N HIS A 92 5.74 -13.51 -5.19
CA HIS A 92 6.83 -12.57 -4.99
C HIS A 92 6.78 -11.87 -3.62
N PHE A 93 5.58 -11.71 -3.05
CA PHE A 93 5.39 -10.99 -1.78
C PHE A 93 4.96 -11.91 -0.64
N LEU A 94 3.73 -12.43 -0.66
CA LEU A 94 3.12 -13.02 0.55
C LEU A 94 3.80 -14.32 1.03
N LYS A 95 4.52 -15.02 0.15
CA LYS A 95 5.32 -16.21 0.50
C LYS A 95 6.81 -15.92 0.68
N ASN A 96 7.25 -14.70 0.43
CA ASN A 96 8.65 -14.31 0.57
C ASN A 96 8.95 -13.90 2.01
N GLN A 97 9.36 -14.87 2.84
CA GLN A 97 9.64 -14.64 4.25
C GLN A 97 10.80 -13.66 4.48
N SER A 98 11.82 -13.67 3.61
CA SER A 98 12.95 -12.74 3.68
C SER A 98 12.49 -11.30 3.48
N LEU A 99 11.61 -11.06 2.51
CA LEU A 99 11.00 -9.75 2.31
C LEU A 99 10.18 -9.32 3.53
N ILE A 100 9.26 -10.18 4.00
CA ILE A 100 8.36 -9.86 5.12
C ILE A 100 9.14 -9.54 6.39
N ALA A 101 10.25 -10.24 6.66
CA ALA A 101 11.10 -9.99 7.82
C ALA A 101 12.07 -8.80 7.64
N GLY A 102 12.38 -8.43 6.38
CA GLY A 102 13.39 -7.42 6.06
C GLY A 102 12.87 -5.99 5.94
N VAL A 103 11.55 -5.79 5.80
CA VAL A 103 10.95 -4.46 5.67
C VAL A 103 10.40 -3.95 7.02
N PRO A 104 10.33 -2.62 7.23
CA PRO A 104 9.84 -2.04 8.49
C PRO A 104 8.31 -1.94 8.59
N PHE A 105 7.57 -2.53 7.64
CA PHE A 105 6.12 -2.43 7.54
C PHE A 105 5.46 -3.78 7.28
N ALA A 106 4.17 -3.89 7.57
CA ALA A 106 3.45 -5.13 7.33
C ALA A 106 3.16 -5.33 5.82
N ILE A 107 3.17 -6.56 5.35
CA ILE A 107 2.75 -6.92 3.99
C ILE A 107 1.60 -7.91 4.09
N GLY A 108 0.53 -7.71 3.33
CA GLY A 108 -0.61 -8.60 3.38
C GLY A 108 -1.66 -8.35 2.31
N THR A 109 -2.70 -9.18 2.34
CA THR A 109 -3.88 -9.01 1.49
C THR A 109 -4.73 -7.82 1.94
N PRO A 110 -5.70 -7.38 1.11
CA PRO A 110 -6.67 -6.38 1.56
C PRO A 110 -7.43 -6.80 2.83
N GLY A 111 -7.67 -8.10 3.02
CA GLY A 111 -8.29 -8.62 4.25
C GLY A 111 -7.39 -8.45 5.48
N ASP A 112 -6.10 -8.74 5.32
CA ASP A 112 -5.10 -8.57 6.38
C ASP A 112 -4.95 -7.10 6.76
N ALA A 113 -4.93 -6.21 5.76
CA ALA A 113 -4.87 -4.77 5.98
C ALA A 113 -6.08 -4.27 6.78
N LEU A 114 -7.30 -4.72 6.45
CA LEU A 114 -8.50 -4.36 7.21
C LEU A 114 -8.45 -4.88 8.66
N ALA A 115 -7.98 -6.12 8.85
CA ALA A 115 -7.79 -6.69 10.18
C ALA A 115 -6.74 -5.89 10.98
N TRP A 116 -5.65 -5.49 10.35
CA TRP A 116 -4.58 -4.67 10.93
C TRP A 116 -5.10 -3.29 11.34
N VAL A 117 -5.78 -2.56 10.44
CA VAL A 117 -6.36 -1.24 10.74
C VAL A 117 -7.30 -1.31 11.94
N ARG A 118 -8.17 -2.32 11.97
CA ARG A 118 -9.08 -2.54 13.11
C ARG A 118 -8.33 -2.69 14.43
N MET A 119 -7.24 -3.46 14.45
CA MET A 119 -6.41 -3.61 15.65
C MET A 119 -5.75 -2.30 16.06
N GLN A 120 -5.25 -1.50 15.11
CA GLN A 120 -4.61 -0.22 15.42
C GLN A 120 -5.60 0.78 16.02
N LEU A 121 -6.81 0.87 15.47
CA LEU A 121 -7.86 1.73 16.01
C LEU A 121 -8.25 1.32 17.45
N GLN A 122 -8.37 0.00 17.71
CA GLN A 122 -8.63 -0.52 19.05
C GLN A 122 -7.47 -0.27 20.04
N ARG A 123 -6.22 -0.23 19.57
CA ARG A 123 -5.06 0.13 20.39
C ARG A 123 -5.08 1.61 20.74
N ARG A 124 -5.36 2.48 19.76
CA ARG A 124 -5.47 3.93 19.97
C ARG A 124 -6.58 4.29 20.95
N ALA A 125 -7.76 3.66 20.81
CA ALA A 125 -8.88 3.88 21.72
C ALA A 125 -8.53 3.53 23.18
N ARG A 126 -7.88 2.38 23.40
CA ARG A 126 -7.45 1.96 24.75
C ARG A 126 -6.30 2.79 25.32
N GLY A 127 -5.39 3.26 24.46
CA GLY A 127 -4.31 4.17 24.88
C GLY A 127 -4.86 5.53 25.33
N ALA A 128 -5.88 6.05 24.63
CA ALA A 128 -6.54 7.30 25.00
C ALA A 128 -7.35 7.21 26.30
N GLU A 129 -7.82 6.01 26.69
CA GLU A 129 -8.52 5.79 27.97
C GLU A 129 -7.58 5.71 29.19
N LEU A 130 -6.29 5.44 28.98
CA LEU A 130 -5.30 5.25 30.05
C LEU A 130 -4.49 6.51 30.39
N ASP A 131 -4.62 7.58 29.60
CA ASP A 131 -4.03 8.89 29.85
C ASP A 131 -5.09 10.00 29.65
N PRO A 132 -6.04 10.15 30.59
CA PRO A 132 -6.93 11.28 30.57
C PRO A 132 -6.14 12.51 31.04
N ALA A 133 -5.92 13.45 30.13
CA ALA A 133 -5.35 14.76 30.40
C ALA A 133 -5.99 15.47 31.61
#